data_AF-A0A930U9A4-F1
#
_entry.id   AF-A0A930U9A4-F1
#
_cell.length_a   1.000
_cell.length_b   1.000
_cell.length_c   1.000
_cell.angle_alpha   90.00
_cell.angle_beta   90.00
_cell.angle_gamma   90.00
#
_symmetry.space_group_name_H-M   'P 1'
#
loop_
_entity.id
_entity.type
_entity.pdbx_description
1 polymer ?
#
loop_
_entity_poly.entity_id
_entity_poly.type
_entity_poly.pdbx_seq_one_letter_code
_entity_poly.pdbx_strand_id
1 'polypeptide(L)'
;MKKMRKSYFNFSAKNVFLFCLIWFCIGFTIGTFVLIYPVHWITDYSATNNWSSSKENIFIKIAIILYVILSFFISVRLLTVYYKIRTKTSVFSFFAILISLTVSVLWLWFNPELMERINPQNVSAERTKNAHFFFGPYPSESTLYDLKENDYTLVISLLNPAVVPFEPKLINDEERAVSKVGIKYINIPLLPWVSDNAEAINKLKEIIKNEKGKVYVHCYLGKDRVNVVKNIIKNNNGIIDKSAESEQSRRLEDVTKFERGDIIKLETDVFLTPYPTDEEYFSFILTSPIKNIVSLLNPLDKEDLVMIEKEKKLLPQYGINLHQMPLIIDPYNPDTVLDIVRKIKKLPQPIVIHAFFTKGIMKEAIELTYKNQKQSLPPSLFLESMANGLPTVISSNVVAGMTPLESEFKSYLYSRGIRNIAFTGIKKAKKNKILETQAIKSGLKWRNFNLNNPALLQAIKTEGTWYIYGSPVEEIKKELNDKIVTP
;
A
#
# COMPACT_ATOMS: atom_id res chain seq x y z
N MET A 1 -5.43 37.10 33.26
CA MET A 1 -5.19 36.78 31.83
C MET A 1 -4.97 37.97 30.87
N LYS A 2 -5.36 39.24 31.19
CA LYS A 2 -5.09 40.41 30.30
C LYS A 2 -3.62 40.87 30.22
N LYS A 3 -2.76 40.54 31.19
CA LYS A 3 -1.32 40.92 31.20
C LYS A 3 -0.38 40.00 30.43
N MET A 4 -0.78 38.75 30.09
CA MET A 4 0.04 37.86 29.24
C MET A 4 -0.17 38.09 27.74
N ARG A 5 -1.19 38.86 27.33
CA ARG A 5 -1.59 39.00 25.93
C ARG A 5 -0.76 40.02 25.13
N LYS A 6 0.12 40.78 25.78
CA LYS A 6 0.86 41.90 25.15
C LYS A 6 2.36 41.67 24.94
N SER A 7 2.91 40.51 25.33
CA SER A 7 4.36 40.41 25.59
C SER A 7 5.22 39.67 24.56
N TYR A 8 4.66 38.92 23.60
CA TYR A 8 5.53 38.04 22.79
C TYR A 8 5.35 38.11 21.26
N PHE A 9 4.18 38.53 20.76
CA PHE A 9 3.97 38.58 19.31
C PHE A 9 2.91 39.62 18.94
N ASN A 10 3.33 40.74 18.35
CA ASN A 10 2.38 41.65 17.70
C ASN A 10 2.00 41.03 16.35
N PHE A 11 0.72 40.71 16.14
CA PHE A 11 0.22 40.19 14.87
C PHE A 11 0.14 41.30 13.82
N SER A 12 1.29 41.69 13.28
CA SER A 12 1.38 42.53 12.08
C SER A 12 1.83 41.67 10.89
N ALA A 13 1.43 42.04 9.67
CA ALA A 13 1.82 41.32 8.46
C ALA A 13 3.35 41.18 8.33
N LYS A 14 4.09 42.22 8.72
CA LYS A 14 5.56 42.22 8.78
C LYS A 14 6.09 41.14 9.72
N ASN A 15 5.49 41.00 10.89
CA ASN A 15 5.95 40.05 11.91
C ASN A 15 5.61 38.61 11.51
N VAL A 16 4.46 38.39 10.87
CA VAL A 16 4.08 37.10 10.29
C VAL A 16 5.06 36.71 9.19
N PHE A 17 5.36 37.60 8.25
CA PHE A 17 6.34 37.33 7.19
C PHE A 17 7.72 37.01 7.77
N LEU A 18 8.18 37.79 8.74
CA LEU A 18 9.49 37.57 9.36
C LEU A 18 9.56 36.25 10.13
N PHE A 19 8.48 35.91 10.84
CA PHE A 19 8.35 34.62 11.50
C PHE A 19 8.41 33.47 10.50
N CYS A 20 7.65 33.55 9.40
CA CYS A 20 7.66 32.53 8.35
C CYS A 20 9.05 32.38 7.72
N LEU A 21 9.77 33.47 7.48
CA LEU A 21 11.14 33.42 6.94
C LEU A 21 12.11 32.72 7.91
N ILE A 22 12.08 33.10 9.19
CA ILE A 22 12.93 32.47 10.21
C ILE A 22 12.55 30.99 10.37
N TRP A 23 11.26 30.68 10.41
CA TRP A 23 10.77 29.31 10.56
C TRP A 23 11.07 28.44 9.35
N PHE A 24 11.08 29.01 8.14
CA PHE A 24 11.56 28.32 6.95
C PHE A 24 13.05 27.95 7.08
N CYS A 25 13.92 28.92 7.39
CA CYS A 25 15.36 28.66 7.52
C CYS A 25 15.68 27.63 8.62
N ILE A 26 15.08 27.80 9.80
CA ILE A 26 15.28 26.91 10.94
C ILE A 26 14.62 25.56 10.71
N GLY A 27 13.38 25.55 10.22
CA GLY A 27 12.63 24.34 9.90
C GLY A 27 13.37 23.49 8.88
N PHE A 28 13.81 24.08 7.77
CA PHE A 28 14.57 23.36 6.75
C PHE A 28 15.89 22.78 7.29
N THR A 29 16.65 23.59 8.04
CA THR A 29 17.93 23.17 8.62
C THR A 29 17.72 22.03 9.62
N ILE A 30 16.89 22.23 10.65
CA ILE A 30 16.63 21.23 11.69
C ILE A 30 15.94 19.99 11.09
N GLY A 31 15.02 20.19 10.16
CA GLY A 31 14.30 19.10 9.48
C GLY A 31 15.27 18.17 8.75
N THR A 32 16.28 18.71 8.08
CA THR A 32 17.34 17.89 7.46
C THR A 32 18.10 17.08 8.52
N PHE A 33 18.51 17.69 9.63
CA PHE A 33 19.18 16.94 10.72
C PHE A 33 18.27 15.86 11.33
N VAL A 34 16.98 16.14 11.49
CA VAL A 34 16.00 15.17 12.01
C VAL A 34 15.86 13.97 11.08
N LEU A 35 15.81 14.21 9.77
CA LEU A 35 15.75 13.14 8.76
C LEU A 35 17.03 12.30 8.74
N ILE A 36 18.20 12.94 8.83
CA ILE A 36 19.49 12.24 8.77
C ILE A 36 19.77 11.43 10.04
N TYR A 37 19.45 11.97 11.23
CA TYR A 37 19.88 11.38 12.50
C TYR A 37 18.73 10.68 13.25
N PRO A 38 17.78 11.38 13.93
CA PRO A 38 16.69 10.74 14.65
C PRO A 38 15.87 9.73 13.84
N VAL A 39 15.45 10.10 12.62
CA VAL A 39 14.62 9.20 11.81
C VAL A 39 15.41 7.95 11.45
N HIS A 40 16.66 8.10 11.01
CA HIS A 40 17.53 6.97 10.70
C HIS A 40 17.80 6.07 11.89
N TRP A 41 18.09 6.67 13.05
CA TRP A 41 18.31 5.93 14.28
C TRP A 41 17.06 5.15 14.69
N ILE A 42 15.87 5.74 14.54
CA ILE A 42 14.60 5.05 14.79
C ILE A 42 14.43 3.88 13.80
N THR A 43 14.72 4.06 12.51
CA THR A 43 14.58 2.99 11.51
C THR A 43 15.56 1.85 11.76
N ASP A 44 16.82 2.14 12.08
CA ASP A 44 17.83 1.12 12.39
C ASP A 44 17.50 0.38 13.67
N TYR A 45 17.09 1.11 14.70
CA TYR A 45 16.67 0.53 15.98
C TYR A 45 15.40 -0.32 15.81
N SER A 46 14.46 0.12 14.97
CA SER A 46 13.25 -0.62 14.60
C SER A 46 13.59 -1.95 13.93
N ALA A 47 14.47 -1.92 12.92
CA ALA A 47 14.91 -3.09 12.17
C ALA A 47 15.63 -4.10 13.07
N THR A 48 16.60 -3.65 13.88
CA THR A 48 17.35 -4.51 14.80
C THR A 48 16.48 -5.15 15.90
N ASN A 49 15.34 -4.54 16.25
CA ASN A 49 14.42 -5.05 17.26
C ASN A 49 13.16 -5.71 16.67
N ASN A 50 13.11 -5.96 15.35
CA ASN A 50 11.95 -6.52 14.65
C ASN A 50 10.63 -5.81 15.01
N TRP A 51 10.68 -4.48 15.11
CA TRP A 51 9.48 -3.70 15.39
C TRP A 51 8.51 -3.84 14.22
N SER A 52 7.20 -3.88 14.53
CA SER A 52 6.21 -3.75 13.48
C SER A 52 6.28 -2.35 12.88
N SER A 53 6.03 -2.25 11.58
CA SER A 53 6.07 -0.97 10.87
C SER A 53 5.06 0.06 11.41
N SER A 54 3.99 -0.41 12.06
CA SER A 54 3.08 0.49 12.78
C SER A 54 3.77 1.18 13.96
N LYS A 55 4.63 0.49 14.72
CA LYS A 55 5.38 1.09 15.83
C LYS A 55 6.42 2.06 15.31
N GLU A 56 7.20 1.66 14.31
CA GLU A 56 8.19 2.52 13.66
C GLU A 56 7.56 3.85 13.19
N ASN A 57 6.45 3.75 12.45
CA ASN A 57 5.73 4.92 11.96
C ASN A 57 5.22 5.83 13.09
N ILE A 58 4.83 5.28 14.25
CA ILE A 58 4.44 6.08 15.41
C ILE A 58 5.64 6.86 15.94
N PHE A 59 6.79 6.24 16.12
CA PHE A 59 7.99 6.91 16.61
C PHE A 59 8.51 7.96 15.63
N ILE A 60 8.50 7.68 14.32
CA ILE A 60 8.84 8.67 13.29
C ILE A 60 7.88 9.86 13.35
N LYS A 61 6.55 9.62 13.47
CA LYS A 61 5.56 10.70 13.63
C LYS A 61 5.80 11.53 14.88
N ILE A 62 6.12 10.89 16.01
CA ILE A 62 6.46 11.58 17.26
C ILE A 62 7.70 12.47 17.04
N ALA A 63 8.75 11.95 16.39
CA ALA A 63 9.95 12.73 16.08
C ALA A 63 9.63 13.94 15.19
N ILE A 64 8.77 13.78 14.18
CA ILE A 64 8.32 14.88 13.30
C ILE A 64 7.50 15.91 14.07
N ILE A 65 6.57 15.48 14.93
CA ILE A 65 5.76 16.39 15.77
C ILE A 65 6.67 17.18 16.71
N LEU A 66 7.61 16.51 17.39
CA LEU A 66 8.59 17.16 18.26
C LEU A 66 9.44 18.15 17.48
N TYR A 67 9.86 17.82 16.26
CA TYR A 67 10.57 18.71 15.35
C TYR A 67 9.74 19.97 15.00
N VAL A 68 8.48 19.81 14.62
CA VAL A 68 7.60 20.94 14.26
C VAL A 68 7.42 21.87 15.46
N ILE A 69 7.18 21.32 16.64
CA ILE A 69 7.05 22.07 17.88
C ILE A 69 8.36 22.79 18.23
N LEU A 70 9.49 22.08 18.18
CA LEU A 70 10.80 22.61 18.51
C LEU A 70 11.21 23.73 17.54
N SER A 71 11.06 23.51 16.23
CA SER A 71 11.36 24.51 15.20
C SER A 71 10.47 25.76 15.35
N PHE A 72 9.19 25.59 15.69
CA PHE A 72 8.29 26.70 15.98
C PHE A 72 8.77 27.51 17.18
N PHE A 73 9.07 26.87 18.31
CA PHE A 73 9.52 27.56 19.53
C PHE A 73 10.87 28.26 19.33
N ILE A 74 11.82 27.62 18.66
CA ILE A 74 13.10 28.24 18.30
C ILE A 74 12.86 29.46 17.42
N SER A 75 11.95 29.37 16.44
CA SER A 75 11.63 30.50 15.55
C SER A 75 10.99 31.67 16.29
N VAL A 76 10.06 31.42 17.22
CA VAL A 76 9.49 32.46 18.10
C VAL A 76 10.58 33.10 18.98
N ARG A 77 11.48 32.29 19.52
CA ARG A 77 12.56 32.77 20.39
C ARG A 77 13.55 33.63 19.60
N LEU A 78 13.92 33.21 18.40
CA LEU A 78 14.81 33.94 17.49
C LEU A 78 14.16 35.24 17.00
N LEU A 79 12.87 35.23 16.71
CA LEU A 79 12.13 36.46 16.41
C LEU A 79 12.15 37.44 17.60
N THR A 80 12.02 36.95 18.82
CA THR A 80 12.14 37.77 20.03
C THR A 80 13.56 38.35 20.17
N VAL A 81 14.59 37.57 19.84
CA VAL A 81 15.98 38.05 19.81
C VAL A 81 16.14 39.14 18.75
N TYR A 82 15.60 38.94 17.55
CA TYR A 82 15.62 39.90 16.46
C TYR A 82 15.08 41.27 16.89
N TYR A 83 13.95 41.33 17.60
CA TYR A 83 13.40 42.62 18.09
C TYR A 83 14.25 43.32 19.17
N LYS A 84 15.14 42.59 19.84
CA LYS A 84 16.07 43.18 20.82
C LYS A 84 17.31 43.78 20.16
N ILE A 85 17.55 43.49 18.88
CA ILE A 85 18.69 44.01 18.15
C ILE A 85 18.48 45.49 17.83
N ARG A 86 19.41 46.35 18.25
CA ARG A 86 19.32 47.81 18.05
C ARG A 86 20.12 48.31 16.85
N THR A 87 21.17 47.61 16.45
CA THR A 87 22.09 48.04 15.40
C THR A 87 21.76 47.35 14.08
N LYS A 88 21.88 48.07 12.96
CA LYS A 88 21.68 47.50 11.61
C LYS A 88 22.67 46.37 11.32
N THR A 89 23.91 46.50 11.77
CA THR A 89 24.96 45.48 11.61
C THR A 89 24.57 44.15 12.25
N SER A 90 24.06 44.16 13.48
CA SER A 90 23.66 42.93 14.15
C SER A 90 22.42 42.29 13.52
N VAL A 91 21.50 43.08 12.95
CA VAL A 91 20.36 42.54 12.18
C VAL A 91 20.87 41.81 10.94
N PHE A 92 21.82 42.42 10.22
CA PHE A 92 22.43 41.79 9.06
C PHE A 92 23.15 40.49 9.44
N SER A 93 23.97 40.51 10.50
CA SER A 93 24.65 39.32 11.01
C SER A 93 23.67 38.20 11.39
N PHE A 94 22.54 38.54 12.01
CA PHE A 94 21.50 37.57 12.37
C PHE A 94 20.97 36.81 11.14
N PHE A 95 20.61 37.53 10.07
CA PHE A 95 20.15 36.88 8.84
C PHE A 95 21.27 36.17 8.09
N ALA A 96 22.46 36.74 8.06
CA ALA A 96 23.63 36.11 7.44
C ALA A 96 23.91 34.73 8.04
N ILE A 97 23.81 34.59 9.36
CA ILE A 97 23.98 33.29 10.05
C ILE A 97 22.86 32.31 9.65
N LEU A 98 21.59 32.73 9.69
CA LEU A 98 20.46 31.86 9.34
C LEU A 98 20.52 31.38 7.88
N ILE A 99 20.84 32.30 6.97
CA ILE A 99 20.99 32.00 5.54
C ILE A 99 22.19 31.09 5.35
N SER A 100 23.34 31.36 5.99
CA SER A 100 24.54 30.53 5.89
C SER A 100 24.28 29.08 6.33
N LEU A 101 23.56 28.88 7.46
CA LEU A 101 23.16 27.54 7.91
C LEU A 101 22.26 26.84 6.89
N THR A 102 21.25 27.54 6.37
CA THR A 102 20.31 27.00 5.38
C THR A 102 21.03 26.62 4.09
N VAL A 103 21.93 27.50 3.61
CA VAL A 103 22.75 27.29 2.41
C VAL A 103 23.73 26.12 2.62
N SER A 104 24.29 25.97 3.82
CA SER A 104 25.19 24.84 4.14
C SER A 104 24.45 23.50 4.08
N VAL A 105 23.21 23.45 4.59
CA VAL A 105 22.35 22.26 4.48
C VAL A 105 21.92 22.01 3.04
N LEU A 106 21.55 23.05 2.32
CA LEU A 106 21.19 22.95 0.90
C LEU A 106 22.38 22.46 0.06
N TRP A 107 23.60 22.94 0.36
CA TRP A 107 24.83 22.41 -0.21
C TRP A 107 25.03 20.93 0.10
N LEU A 108 24.74 20.49 1.33
CA LEU A 108 24.80 19.05 1.69
C LEU A 108 23.89 18.21 0.78
N TRP A 109 22.66 18.67 0.50
CA TRP A 109 21.74 18.01 -0.44
C TRP A 109 22.21 18.03 -1.91
N PHE A 110 23.13 18.93 -2.27
CA PHE A 110 23.76 18.92 -3.60
C PHE A 110 25.01 18.04 -3.67
N ASN A 111 25.43 17.42 -2.57
CA ASN A 111 26.59 16.54 -2.47
C ASN A 111 26.16 15.17 -1.92
N PRO A 112 25.49 14.33 -2.73
CA PRO A 112 24.94 13.05 -2.30
C PRO A 112 25.99 12.10 -1.71
N GLU A 113 27.26 12.19 -2.11
CA GLU A 113 28.36 11.42 -1.53
C GLU A 113 28.50 11.63 -0.01
N LEU A 114 28.30 12.86 0.47
CA LEU A 114 28.34 13.14 1.91
C LEU A 114 27.14 12.54 2.63
N MET A 115 25.98 12.51 1.98
CA MET A 115 24.77 11.88 2.50
C MET A 115 24.91 10.36 2.57
N GLU A 116 25.56 9.76 1.57
CA GLU A 116 25.88 8.33 1.55
C GLU A 116 26.89 7.95 2.63
N ARG A 117 27.94 8.75 2.88
CA ARG A 117 28.89 8.46 3.97
C ARG A 117 28.22 8.43 5.35
N ILE A 118 27.17 9.22 5.53
CA ILE A 118 26.37 9.24 6.76
C ILE A 118 25.41 8.03 6.80
N ASN A 119 25.02 7.50 5.63
CA ASN A 119 24.11 6.38 5.50
C ASN A 119 24.60 5.38 4.42
N PRO A 120 25.63 4.58 4.73
CA PRO A 120 26.24 3.69 3.74
C PRO A 120 25.25 2.64 3.27
N GLN A 121 25.07 2.55 1.95
CA GLN A 121 24.19 1.59 1.30
C GLN A 121 25.01 0.41 0.75
N ASN A 122 24.50 -0.80 0.91
CA ASN A 122 25.09 -1.98 0.27
C ASN A 122 24.70 -2.01 -1.21
N VAL A 123 25.69 -2.09 -2.10
CA VAL A 123 25.46 -2.31 -3.53
C VAL A 123 24.86 -3.70 -3.72
N SER A 124 23.68 -3.78 -4.35
CA SER A 124 23.06 -5.07 -4.70
C SER A 124 23.26 -5.40 -6.17
N ALA A 125 23.25 -6.68 -6.55
CA ALA A 125 23.48 -7.10 -7.93
C ALA A 125 22.40 -8.05 -8.44
N GLU A 126 22.09 -7.97 -9.73
CA GLU A 126 21.21 -8.89 -10.45
C GLU A 126 21.86 -9.34 -11.76
N ARG A 127 21.61 -10.59 -12.17
CA ARG A 127 22.22 -11.17 -13.37
C ARG A 127 21.18 -11.46 -14.44
N THR A 128 21.50 -11.06 -15.67
CA THR A 128 20.78 -11.48 -16.88
C THR A 128 21.63 -12.47 -17.66
N LYS A 129 21.11 -13.02 -18.75
CA LYS A 129 21.88 -13.91 -19.64
C LYS A 129 23.17 -13.27 -20.16
N ASN A 130 23.17 -11.96 -20.35
CA ASN A 130 24.21 -11.23 -21.10
C ASN A 130 24.96 -10.17 -20.25
N ALA A 131 24.37 -9.66 -19.17
CA ALA A 131 24.92 -8.57 -18.35
C ALA A 131 24.71 -8.77 -16.84
N HIS A 132 25.57 -8.16 -16.03
CA HIS A 132 25.48 -8.09 -14.58
C HIS A 132 25.10 -6.66 -14.19
N PHE A 133 23.93 -6.47 -13.60
CA PHE A 133 23.42 -5.18 -13.15
C PHE A 133 23.76 -5.00 -11.68
N PHE A 134 24.38 -3.88 -11.34
CA PHE A 134 24.68 -3.47 -9.96
C PHE A 134 23.89 -2.22 -9.64
N PHE A 135 23.47 -2.10 -8.39
CA PHE A 135 22.48 -1.14 -7.94
C PHE A 135 23.00 -0.39 -6.74
N GLY A 136 23.06 0.94 -6.84
CA GLY A 136 23.59 1.76 -5.75
C GLY A 136 23.18 3.24 -5.81
N PRO A 137 23.79 4.07 -4.95
CA PRO A 137 23.55 5.51 -4.89
C PRO A 137 24.28 6.25 -6.02
N TYR A 138 24.07 7.58 -6.07
CA TYR A 138 24.70 8.46 -7.03
C TYR A 138 26.24 8.35 -6.98
N PRO A 139 26.93 8.00 -8.09
CA PRO A 139 28.37 7.84 -8.09
C PRO A 139 29.07 9.21 -8.19
N SER A 140 30.09 9.44 -7.35
CA SER A 140 30.99 10.57 -7.52
C SER A 140 31.98 10.33 -8.69
N GLU A 141 32.73 11.36 -9.09
CA GLU A 141 33.75 11.21 -10.15
C GLU A 141 34.80 10.15 -9.76
N SER A 142 35.21 10.06 -8.49
CA SER A 142 36.12 8.99 -8.04
C SER A 142 35.48 7.62 -8.10
N THR A 143 34.22 7.48 -7.68
CA THR A 143 33.47 6.21 -7.81
C THR A 143 33.34 5.79 -9.26
N LEU A 144 33.19 6.72 -10.21
CA LEU A 144 33.17 6.38 -11.63
C LEU A 144 34.52 5.83 -12.12
N TYR A 145 35.66 6.35 -11.64
CA TYR A 145 36.97 5.74 -11.91
C TYR A 145 37.05 4.33 -11.33
N ASP A 146 36.62 4.12 -10.09
CA ASP A 146 36.60 2.79 -9.47
C ASP A 146 35.74 1.82 -10.28
N LEU A 147 34.55 2.24 -10.72
CA LEU A 147 33.68 1.44 -11.59
C LEU A 147 34.38 1.12 -12.91
N LYS A 148 35.08 2.07 -13.53
CA LYS A 148 35.82 1.84 -14.77
C LYS A 148 36.97 0.83 -14.58
N GLU A 149 37.72 0.94 -13.50
CA GLU A 149 38.79 0.01 -13.13
C GLU A 149 38.27 -1.40 -12.83
N ASN A 150 37.02 -1.51 -12.36
CA ASN A 150 36.34 -2.77 -12.08
C ASN A 150 35.55 -3.31 -13.29
N ASP A 151 35.88 -2.90 -14.52
CA ASP A 151 35.29 -3.35 -15.78
C ASP A 151 33.79 -3.06 -15.96
N TYR A 152 33.28 -1.99 -15.34
CA TYR A 152 31.95 -1.51 -15.65
C TYR A 152 31.92 -0.85 -17.03
N THR A 153 30.98 -1.29 -17.86
CA THR A 153 30.85 -0.87 -19.26
C THR A 153 29.84 0.25 -19.44
N LEU A 154 28.85 0.34 -18.54
CA LEU A 154 27.73 1.27 -18.64
C LEU A 154 27.28 1.75 -17.25
N VAL A 155 27.00 3.05 -17.14
CA VAL A 155 26.28 3.68 -16.01
C VAL A 155 24.92 4.17 -16.50
N ILE A 156 23.87 3.79 -15.76
CA ILE A 156 22.49 4.20 -16.00
C ILE A 156 22.01 5.06 -14.83
N SER A 157 21.71 6.33 -15.13
CA SER A 157 21.12 7.26 -14.18
C SER A 157 19.60 7.22 -14.28
N LEU A 158 18.93 7.10 -13.13
CA LEU A 158 17.46 7.19 -13.03
C LEU A 158 16.99 8.57 -12.57
N LEU A 159 17.92 9.54 -12.51
CA LEU A 159 17.64 10.92 -12.15
C LEU A 159 16.76 11.60 -13.21
N ASN A 160 15.86 12.48 -12.78
CA ASN A 160 14.90 13.14 -13.64
C ASN A 160 15.06 14.67 -13.59
N PRO A 161 15.15 15.34 -14.76
CA PRO A 161 15.30 16.79 -14.84
C PRO A 161 14.10 17.58 -14.27
N ALA A 162 12.94 16.96 -14.10
CA ALA A 162 11.78 17.60 -13.48
C ALA A 162 11.92 17.75 -11.95
N VAL A 163 12.86 17.05 -11.31
CA VAL A 163 13.09 17.11 -9.85
C VAL A 163 14.00 18.29 -9.50
N VAL A 164 13.46 19.49 -9.71
CA VAL A 164 14.14 20.77 -9.46
C VAL A 164 14.20 21.07 -7.96
N PRO A 165 15.32 21.63 -7.45
CA PRO A 165 16.54 22.04 -8.17
C PRO A 165 17.67 21.00 -8.16
N PHE A 166 17.47 19.85 -7.54
CA PHE A 166 18.58 18.96 -7.17
C PHE A 166 19.10 18.12 -8.33
N GLU A 167 18.22 17.35 -8.97
CA GLU A 167 18.62 16.34 -9.95
C GLU A 167 19.18 16.92 -11.27
N PRO A 168 18.70 18.06 -11.81
CA PRO A 168 19.29 18.65 -13.02
C PRO A 168 20.78 18.96 -12.91
N LYS A 169 21.22 19.50 -11.77
CA LYS A 169 22.65 19.78 -11.55
C LYS A 169 23.45 18.49 -11.50
N LEU A 170 22.94 17.48 -10.79
CA LEU A 170 23.60 16.18 -10.65
C LEU A 170 23.74 15.47 -11.98
N ILE A 171 22.71 15.50 -12.83
CA ILE A 171 22.78 14.95 -14.20
C ILE A 171 23.92 15.61 -14.99
N ASN A 172 24.01 16.94 -14.97
CA ASN A 172 25.07 17.68 -15.68
C ASN A 172 26.48 17.42 -15.10
N ASP A 173 26.59 17.23 -13.79
CA ASP A 173 27.85 16.90 -13.12
C ASP A 173 28.31 15.49 -13.53
N GLU A 174 27.38 14.54 -13.53
CA GLU A 174 27.58 13.16 -13.94
C GLU A 174 27.96 13.02 -15.42
N GLU A 175 27.25 13.70 -16.33
CA GLU A 175 27.58 13.73 -17.77
C GLU A 175 29.01 14.24 -18.04
N ARG A 176 29.48 15.21 -17.24
CA ARG A 176 30.86 15.68 -17.32
C ARG A 176 31.84 14.67 -16.77
N ALA A 177 31.54 14.05 -15.63
CA ALA A 177 32.41 13.08 -14.98
C ALA A 177 32.58 11.82 -15.83
N VAL A 178 31.49 11.24 -16.35
CA VAL A 178 31.53 10.04 -17.21
C VAL A 178 32.28 10.28 -18.52
N SER A 179 32.18 11.50 -19.09
CA SER A 179 32.93 11.89 -20.28
C SER A 179 34.44 11.93 -20.04
N LYS A 180 34.88 12.34 -18.85
CA LYS A 180 36.31 12.32 -18.47
C LYS A 180 36.81 10.91 -18.22
N VAL A 181 36.04 10.10 -17.48
CA VAL A 181 36.40 8.73 -17.09
C VAL A 181 36.37 7.77 -18.29
N GLY A 182 35.56 8.06 -19.30
CA GLY A 182 35.42 7.20 -20.49
C GLY A 182 34.57 5.95 -20.23
N ILE A 183 33.53 6.07 -19.40
CA ILE A 183 32.51 5.04 -19.21
C ILE A 183 31.23 5.43 -19.98
N LYS A 184 30.54 4.46 -20.58
CA LYS A 184 29.29 4.75 -21.31
C LYS A 184 28.25 5.21 -20.30
N TYR A 185 27.50 6.24 -20.66
CA TYR A 185 26.48 6.82 -19.80
C TYR A 185 25.14 6.90 -20.53
N ILE A 186 24.07 6.51 -19.85
CA ILE A 186 22.70 6.70 -20.32
C ILE A 186 21.86 7.24 -19.17
N ASN A 187 21.24 8.40 -19.37
CA ASN A 187 20.21 8.90 -18.47
C ASN A 187 18.84 8.37 -18.91
N ILE A 188 18.14 7.68 -17.99
CA ILE A 188 16.78 7.16 -18.17
C ILE A 188 15.91 7.72 -17.04
N PRO A 189 15.35 8.93 -17.23
CA PRO A 189 14.61 9.62 -16.19
C PRO A 189 13.42 8.80 -15.68
N LEU A 190 13.39 8.51 -14.38
CA LEU A 190 12.26 7.83 -13.75
C LEU A 190 11.64 8.76 -12.69
N LEU A 191 10.35 9.05 -12.83
CA LEU A 191 9.59 9.85 -11.88
C LEU A 191 9.11 8.99 -10.72
N PRO A 192 8.98 9.57 -9.51
CA PRO A 192 8.43 8.85 -8.36
C PRO A 192 6.91 8.62 -8.47
N TRP A 193 6.26 9.05 -9.56
CA TRP A 193 4.88 8.72 -9.89
C TRP A 193 4.81 7.87 -11.17
N VAL A 194 3.83 6.96 -11.21
CA VAL A 194 3.76 5.87 -12.19
C VAL A 194 3.29 6.26 -13.59
N SER A 195 2.52 7.33 -13.74
CA SER A 195 1.80 7.65 -14.98
C SER A 195 2.70 8.00 -16.17
N ASP A 196 3.93 8.47 -15.93
CA ASP A 196 4.75 9.13 -16.96
C ASP A 196 6.07 8.38 -17.26
N ASN A 197 6.18 7.11 -16.85
CA ASN A 197 7.43 6.34 -16.95
C ASN A 197 7.52 5.39 -18.16
N ALA A 198 6.53 5.37 -19.05
CA ALA A 198 6.43 4.35 -20.11
C ALA A 198 7.63 4.33 -21.06
N GLU A 199 8.09 5.50 -21.51
CA GLU A 199 9.25 5.60 -22.40
C GLU A 199 10.54 5.11 -21.71
N ALA A 200 10.73 5.50 -20.44
CA ALA A 200 11.86 5.08 -19.63
C ALA A 200 11.91 3.55 -19.46
N ILE A 201 10.77 2.93 -19.18
CA ILE A 201 10.65 1.47 -19.03
C ILE A 201 10.97 0.74 -20.34
N ASN A 202 10.49 1.26 -21.48
CA ASN A 202 10.78 0.65 -22.78
C ASN A 202 12.28 0.70 -23.10
N LYS A 203 12.94 1.85 -22.87
CA LYS A 203 14.40 1.98 -23.01
C LYS A 203 15.15 1.03 -22.09
N LEU A 204 14.72 0.90 -20.82
CA LEU A 204 15.30 -0.06 -19.88
C LEU A 204 15.17 -1.49 -20.40
N LYS A 205 14.01 -1.90 -20.90
CA LYS A 205 13.79 -3.25 -21.46
C LYS A 205 14.69 -3.54 -22.65
N GLU A 206 14.95 -2.55 -23.50
CA GLU A 206 15.88 -2.70 -24.62
C GLU A 206 17.32 -2.91 -24.13
N ILE A 207 17.77 -2.12 -23.15
CA ILE A 207 19.11 -2.26 -22.55
C ILE A 207 19.26 -3.62 -21.86
N ILE A 208 18.26 -4.04 -21.09
CA ILE A 208 18.25 -5.35 -20.40
C ILE A 208 18.43 -6.52 -21.38
N LYS A 209 17.89 -6.41 -22.61
CA LYS A 209 18.00 -7.45 -23.64
C LYS A 209 19.35 -7.42 -24.37
N ASN A 210 19.85 -6.23 -24.68
CA ASN A 210 20.91 -6.04 -25.66
C ASN A 210 22.30 -5.81 -25.06
N GLU A 211 22.37 -5.26 -23.84
CA GLU A 211 23.65 -4.87 -23.24
C GLU A 211 24.44 -6.08 -22.72
N LYS A 212 25.76 -5.92 -22.63
CA LYS A 212 26.71 -6.92 -22.14
C LYS A 212 27.70 -6.29 -21.17
N GLY A 213 28.22 -7.10 -20.25
CA GLY A 213 29.20 -6.67 -19.25
C GLY A 213 28.56 -6.23 -17.93
N LYS A 214 29.29 -5.44 -17.13
CA LYS A 214 28.82 -4.93 -15.83
C LYS A 214 28.18 -3.55 -16.01
N VAL A 215 26.93 -3.43 -15.59
CA VAL A 215 26.10 -2.22 -15.72
C VAL A 215 25.81 -1.69 -14.33
N TYR A 216 26.15 -0.43 -14.05
CA TYR A 216 25.81 0.22 -12.78
C TYR A 216 24.54 1.06 -12.95
N VAL A 217 23.52 0.81 -12.15
CA VAL A 217 22.24 1.52 -12.16
C VAL A 217 22.07 2.24 -10.84
N HIS A 218 21.76 3.52 -10.87
CA HIS A 218 21.59 4.30 -9.65
C HIS A 218 20.45 5.29 -9.73
N CYS A 219 20.05 5.77 -8.57
CA CYS A 219 19.25 6.99 -8.43
C CYS A 219 19.92 7.90 -7.40
N TYR A 220 19.18 8.82 -6.80
CA TYR A 220 19.75 9.72 -5.79
C TYR A 220 20.33 8.96 -4.58
N LEU A 221 19.53 8.08 -3.94
CA LEU A 221 19.96 7.28 -2.76
C LEU A 221 20.07 5.77 -3.03
N GLY A 222 19.80 5.31 -4.25
CA GLY A 222 19.85 3.88 -4.59
C GLY A 222 18.67 3.03 -4.07
N LYS A 223 17.55 3.64 -3.65
CA LYS A 223 16.41 2.93 -3.02
C LYS A 223 15.25 2.66 -3.98
N ASP A 224 14.30 3.57 -4.08
CA ASP A 224 12.98 3.27 -4.67
C ASP A 224 13.06 3.01 -6.18
N ARG A 225 13.55 3.98 -6.96
CA ARG A 225 13.67 3.88 -8.43
C ARG A 225 14.53 2.68 -8.87
N VAL A 226 15.59 2.41 -8.11
CA VAL A 226 16.51 1.30 -8.36
C VAL A 226 15.82 -0.05 -8.13
N ASN A 227 15.03 -0.18 -7.06
CA ASN A 227 14.24 -1.39 -6.80
C ASN A 227 13.17 -1.64 -7.87
N VAL A 228 12.56 -0.57 -8.41
CA VAL A 228 11.65 -0.71 -9.57
C VAL A 228 12.37 -1.33 -10.77
N VAL A 229 13.58 -0.84 -11.10
CA VAL A 229 14.38 -1.42 -12.20
C VAL A 229 14.79 -2.86 -11.90
N LYS A 230 15.22 -3.14 -10.67
CA LYS A 230 15.56 -4.47 -10.17
C LYS A 230 14.42 -5.46 -10.43
N ASN A 231 13.19 -5.09 -10.12
CA ASN A 231 12.01 -5.94 -10.34
C ASN A 231 11.63 -6.08 -11.81
N ILE A 232 11.80 -5.03 -12.62
CA ILE A 232 11.63 -5.15 -14.08
C ILE A 232 12.60 -6.19 -14.64
N ILE A 233 13.87 -6.20 -14.21
CA ILE A 233 14.85 -7.21 -14.63
C ILE A 233 14.41 -8.61 -14.20
N LYS A 234 14.00 -8.79 -12.93
CA LYS A 234 13.52 -10.07 -12.41
C LYS A 234 12.33 -10.62 -13.20
N ASN A 235 11.34 -9.78 -13.49
CA ASN A 235 10.13 -10.18 -14.20
C ASN A 235 10.37 -10.48 -15.69
N ASN A 236 11.45 -10.00 -16.30
CA ASN A 236 11.77 -10.19 -17.71
C ASN A 236 12.87 -11.25 -17.97
N ASN A 237 12.96 -12.29 -17.14
CA ASN A 237 13.91 -13.42 -17.25
C ASN A 237 15.34 -13.15 -16.74
N GLY A 238 15.53 -12.28 -15.75
CA GLY A 238 16.74 -12.28 -14.93
C GLY A 238 16.89 -13.60 -14.14
N ILE A 239 18.11 -14.12 -14.02
CA ILE A 239 18.43 -15.27 -13.17
C ILE A 239 18.98 -14.71 -11.85
N ILE A 240 18.34 -15.08 -10.74
CA ILE A 240 18.69 -14.57 -9.41
C ILE A 240 19.98 -15.24 -8.94
N ASP A 241 20.99 -14.42 -8.60
CA ASP A 241 21.99 -14.82 -7.63
C ASP A 241 21.39 -14.58 -6.24
N LYS A 242 20.98 -15.65 -5.54
CA LYS A 242 20.24 -15.55 -4.26
C LYS A 242 21.07 -14.92 -3.13
N SER A 243 22.33 -14.62 -3.40
CA SER A 243 23.32 -14.10 -2.47
C SER A 243 23.19 -12.58 -2.19
N ALA A 244 22.32 -11.84 -2.90
CA ALA A 244 22.21 -10.38 -2.78
C ALA A 244 20.76 -9.85 -2.66
N GLU A 245 19.87 -10.55 -1.95
CA GLU A 245 18.62 -9.94 -1.47
C GLU A 245 18.97 -8.87 -0.42
N SER A 246 19.07 -7.61 -0.86
CA SER A 246 19.17 -6.50 0.07
C SER A 246 17.90 -6.41 0.92
N GLU A 247 18.07 -6.49 2.25
CA GLU A 247 17.02 -6.37 3.28
C GLU A 247 16.32 -4.99 3.31
N GLN A 248 16.66 -4.05 2.42
CA GLN A 248 16.30 -2.63 2.53
C GLN A 248 15.27 -2.13 1.50
N SER A 249 14.67 -3.00 0.68
CA SER A 249 13.53 -2.58 -0.15
C SER A 249 12.29 -2.42 0.72
N ARG A 250 11.57 -1.29 0.65
CA ARG A 250 10.23 -1.17 1.25
C ARG A 250 9.34 -2.28 0.70
N ARG A 251 8.97 -3.27 1.53
CA ARG A 251 8.10 -4.37 1.11
C ARG A 251 6.66 -4.03 1.46
N LEU A 252 5.74 -4.59 0.69
CA LEU A 252 4.32 -4.53 1.04
C LEU A 252 4.03 -5.15 2.42
N GLU A 253 4.86 -6.10 2.83
CA GLU A 253 4.83 -6.75 4.15
C GLU A 253 5.11 -5.79 5.30
N ASP A 254 5.88 -4.73 5.02
CA ASP A 254 6.28 -3.72 5.99
C ASP A 254 5.20 -2.64 6.12
N VAL A 255 4.00 -2.82 5.58
CA VAL A 255 2.94 -1.83 5.67
C VAL A 255 1.64 -2.50 6.04
N THR A 256 0.96 -1.95 7.04
CA THR A 256 -0.34 -2.47 7.50
C THR A 256 -1.52 -1.74 6.87
N LYS A 257 -1.29 -0.60 6.21
CA LYS A 257 -2.35 0.29 5.73
C LYS A 257 -1.89 1.22 4.60
N PHE A 258 -2.76 1.38 3.62
CA PHE A 258 -2.73 2.46 2.62
C PHE A 258 -3.73 3.57 2.98
N GLU A 259 -3.67 4.71 2.29
CA GLU A 259 -4.53 5.87 2.51
C GLU A 259 -6.02 5.47 2.54
N ARG A 260 -6.41 4.59 1.61
CA ARG A 260 -7.79 4.13 1.42
C ARG A 260 -8.22 2.97 2.32
N GLY A 261 -7.34 2.38 3.12
CA GLY A 261 -7.71 1.23 3.95
C GLY A 261 -6.57 0.30 4.33
N ASP A 262 -6.89 -0.68 5.17
CA ASP A 262 -5.92 -1.60 5.74
C ASP A 262 -5.45 -2.62 4.69
N ILE A 263 -4.21 -3.08 4.83
CA ILE A 263 -3.62 -4.18 4.07
C ILE A 263 -3.79 -5.44 4.91
N ILE A 264 -4.36 -6.48 4.32
CA ILE A 264 -4.66 -7.74 4.98
C ILE A 264 -3.83 -8.83 4.33
N LYS A 265 -2.96 -9.48 5.11
CA LYS A 265 -2.23 -10.67 4.66
C LYS A 265 -3.18 -11.87 4.74
N LEU A 266 -3.58 -12.40 3.58
CA LEU A 266 -4.45 -13.58 3.49
C LEU A 266 -3.64 -14.88 3.63
N GLU A 267 -2.41 -14.87 3.11
CA GLU A 267 -1.44 -15.97 3.16
C GLU A 267 -0.02 -15.39 2.97
N THR A 268 1.02 -16.21 3.09
CA THR A 268 2.36 -15.85 2.63
C THR A 268 2.29 -15.38 1.18
N ASP A 269 2.84 -14.20 0.89
CA ASP A 269 2.86 -13.59 -0.45
C ASP A 269 1.49 -13.32 -1.10
N VAL A 270 0.39 -13.31 -0.33
CA VAL A 270 -0.96 -12.95 -0.82
C VAL A 270 -1.57 -11.88 0.05
N PHE A 271 -1.78 -10.70 -0.54
CA PHE A 271 -2.26 -9.52 0.16
C PHE A 271 -3.59 -9.04 -0.42
N LEU A 272 -4.51 -8.62 0.44
CA LEU A 272 -5.70 -7.87 0.08
C LEU A 272 -5.49 -6.41 0.50
N THR A 273 -5.46 -5.50 -0.47
CA THR A 273 -5.18 -4.07 -0.27
C THR A 273 -6.33 -3.22 -0.80
N PRO A 274 -6.50 -1.97 -0.34
CA PRO A 274 -7.33 -1.03 -1.07
C PRO A 274 -6.59 -0.62 -2.36
N TYR A 275 -7.29 0.10 -3.24
CA TYR A 275 -6.69 0.61 -4.47
C TYR A 275 -5.58 1.60 -4.12
N PRO A 276 -4.32 1.38 -4.56
CA PRO A 276 -3.20 2.24 -4.16
C PRO A 276 -3.30 3.65 -4.77
N THR A 277 -2.75 4.66 -4.10
CA THR A 277 -2.39 5.92 -4.77
C THR A 277 -1.18 5.71 -5.68
N ASP A 278 -0.84 6.71 -6.50
CA ASP A 278 0.33 6.62 -7.39
C ASP A 278 1.65 6.48 -6.62
N GLU A 279 1.75 7.14 -5.46
CA GLU A 279 2.89 7.03 -4.55
C GLU A 279 2.98 5.64 -3.91
N GLU A 280 1.84 5.08 -3.47
CA GLU A 280 1.78 3.73 -2.88
C GLU A 280 2.06 2.64 -3.92
N TYR A 281 1.56 2.83 -5.14
CA TYR A 281 1.86 1.98 -6.29
C TYR A 281 3.38 1.93 -6.52
N PHE A 282 4.01 3.10 -6.61
CA PHE A 282 5.44 3.20 -6.84
C PHE A 282 6.24 2.62 -5.68
N SER A 283 5.90 2.99 -4.44
CA SER A 283 6.70 2.72 -3.25
C SER A 283 6.57 1.30 -2.70
N PHE A 284 5.45 0.61 -2.95
CA PHE A 284 5.18 -0.71 -2.36
C PHE A 284 4.81 -1.79 -3.38
N ILE A 285 4.11 -1.45 -4.46
CA ILE A 285 3.69 -2.46 -5.45
C ILE A 285 4.82 -2.72 -6.46
N LEU A 286 5.40 -1.67 -7.03
CA LEU A 286 6.45 -1.79 -8.05
C LEU A 286 7.84 -2.10 -7.48
N THR A 287 8.10 -1.73 -6.22
CA THR A 287 9.32 -2.06 -5.48
C THR A 287 9.29 -3.46 -4.85
N SER A 288 8.12 -4.08 -4.73
CA SER A 288 7.97 -5.46 -4.26
C SER A 288 8.00 -6.46 -5.43
N PRO A 289 8.38 -7.73 -5.20
CA PRO A 289 8.46 -8.76 -6.23
C PRO A 289 7.08 -9.32 -6.64
N ILE A 290 6.06 -8.46 -6.77
CA ILE A 290 4.70 -8.83 -7.13
C ILE A 290 4.65 -9.27 -8.60
N LYS A 291 4.01 -10.42 -8.86
CA LYS A 291 3.85 -10.96 -10.23
C LYS A 291 2.43 -10.81 -10.76
N ASN A 292 1.45 -10.90 -9.87
CA ASN A 292 0.04 -10.89 -10.25
C ASN A 292 -0.72 -9.88 -9.41
N ILE A 293 -1.53 -9.06 -10.09
CA ILE A 293 -2.48 -8.16 -9.47
C ILE A 293 -3.89 -8.60 -9.86
N VAL A 294 -4.77 -8.72 -8.88
CA VAL A 294 -6.17 -9.10 -9.06
C VAL A 294 -7.04 -7.90 -8.70
N SER A 295 -7.67 -7.31 -9.70
CA SER A 295 -8.54 -6.14 -9.54
C SER A 295 -9.99 -6.59 -9.38
N LEU A 296 -10.58 -6.25 -8.23
CA LEU A 296 -11.98 -6.52 -7.90
C LEU A 296 -12.94 -5.39 -8.34
N LEU A 297 -12.40 -4.36 -8.99
CA LEU A 297 -13.14 -3.19 -9.46
C LEU A 297 -14.23 -3.57 -10.48
N ASN A 298 -15.34 -2.83 -10.47
CA ASN A 298 -16.48 -3.08 -11.32
C ASN A 298 -16.37 -2.30 -12.65
N PRO A 299 -16.20 -2.97 -13.81
CA PRO A 299 -16.07 -2.29 -15.10
C PRO A 299 -17.36 -1.58 -15.55
N LEU A 300 -18.50 -1.84 -14.90
CA LEU A 300 -19.75 -1.14 -15.16
C LEU A 300 -19.83 0.22 -14.45
N ASP A 301 -18.99 0.43 -13.43
CA ASP A 301 -18.85 1.73 -12.77
C ASP A 301 -17.84 2.61 -13.54
N LYS A 302 -18.19 3.89 -13.73
CA LYS A 302 -17.38 4.80 -14.56
C LYS A 302 -16.07 5.17 -13.89
N GLU A 303 -16.03 5.31 -12.57
CA GLU A 303 -14.82 5.69 -11.83
C GLU A 303 -13.84 4.51 -11.78
N ASP A 304 -14.36 3.31 -11.49
CA ASP A 304 -13.62 2.06 -11.53
C ASP A 304 -13.05 1.79 -12.93
N LEU A 305 -13.81 2.07 -13.99
CA LEU A 305 -13.35 1.88 -15.37
C LEU A 305 -12.10 2.71 -15.69
N VAL A 306 -12.02 3.96 -15.21
CA VAL A 306 -10.82 4.80 -15.42
C VAL A 306 -9.59 4.17 -14.76
N MET A 307 -9.75 3.65 -13.55
CA MET A 307 -8.68 2.97 -12.81
C MET A 307 -8.25 1.67 -13.50
N ILE A 308 -9.22 0.86 -13.92
CA ILE A 308 -9.02 -0.36 -14.68
C ILE A 308 -8.20 -0.11 -15.95
N GLU A 309 -8.55 0.92 -16.72
CA GLU A 309 -7.85 1.25 -17.97
C GLU A 309 -6.44 1.81 -17.70
N LYS A 310 -6.24 2.50 -16.57
CA LYS A 310 -4.90 2.91 -16.11
C LYS A 310 -4.04 1.67 -15.82
N GLU A 311 -4.54 0.71 -15.05
CA GLU A 311 -3.81 -0.51 -14.68
C GLU A 311 -3.48 -1.40 -15.89
N LYS A 312 -4.44 -1.55 -16.81
CA LYS A 312 -4.24 -2.29 -18.08
C LYS A 312 -3.07 -1.75 -18.88
N LYS A 313 -2.87 -0.42 -18.87
CA LYS A 313 -1.76 0.22 -19.58
C LYS A 313 -0.46 0.13 -18.79
N LEU A 314 -0.53 0.31 -17.47
CA LEU A 314 0.64 0.46 -16.59
C LEU A 314 1.32 -0.87 -16.28
N LEU A 315 0.59 -1.85 -15.74
CA LEU A 315 1.15 -3.05 -15.13
C LEU A 315 1.94 -3.96 -16.10
N PRO A 316 1.50 -4.17 -17.36
CA PRO A 316 2.27 -4.94 -18.33
C PRO A 316 3.65 -4.33 -18.62
N GLN A 317 3.81 -3.02 -18.45
CA GLN A 317 5.10 -2.36 -18.63
C GLN A 317 6.11 -2.84 -17.58
N TYR A 318 5.66 -3.17 -16.36
CA TYR A 318 6.50 -3.68 -15.28
C TYR A 318 6.59 -5.23 -15.24
N GLY A 319 5.99 -5.92 -16.21
CA GLY A 319 5.94 -7.38 -16.23
C GLY A 319 5.00 -7.96 -15.15
N ILE A 320 4.04 -7.17 -14.69
CA ILE A 320 3.02 -7.58 -13.72
C ILE A 320 1.75 -7.96 -14.50
N ASN A 321 1.21 -9.14 -14.21
CA ASN A 321 -0.01 -9.61 -14.85
C ASN A 321 -1.24 -9.08 -14.11
N LEU A 322 -2.11 -8.36 -14.83
CA LEU A 322 -3.39 -7.89 -14.32
C LEU A 322 -4.49 -8.92 -14.60
N HIS A 323 -5.21 -9.32 -13.56
CA HIS A 323 -6.38 -10.19 -13.64
C HIS A 323 -7.62 -9.42 -13.20
N GLN A 324 -8.58 -9.25 -14.11
CA GLN A 324 -9.84 -8.56 -13.80
C GLN A 324 -10.86 -9.57 -13.31
N MET A 325 -11.24 -9.43 -12.04
CA MET A 325 -12.16 -10.33 -11.35
C MET A 325 -13.21 -9.49 -10.60
N PRO A 326 -14.08 -8.76 -11.33
CA PRO A 326 -15.01 -7.81 -10.71
C PRO A 326 -15.90 -8.50 -9.68
N LEU A 327 -16.06 -7.86 -8.52
CA LEU A 327 -16.93 -8.34 -7.46
C LEU A 327 -18.07 -7.35 -7.19
N ILE A 328 -19.25 -7.68 -7.70
CA ILE A 328 -20.48 -6.92 -7.45
C ILE A 328 -21.08 -7.36 -6.12
N ILE A 329 -21.37 -6.40 -5.24
CA ILE A 329 -21.90 -6.66 -3.88
C ILE A 329 -23.42 -6.57 -3.83
N ASP A 330 -24.07 -5.89 -4.78
CA ASP A 330 -25.52 -5.78 -4.83
C ASP A 330 -26.05 -6.15 -6.23
N PRO A 331 -26.69 -7.33 -6.40
CA PRO A 331 -26.91 -8.35 -5.37
C PRO A 331 -25.62 -9.15 -5.06
N TYR A 332 -25.46 -9.57 -3.80
CA TYR A 332 -24.32 -10.38 -3.36
C TYR A 332 -24.46 -11.83 -3.84
N ASN A 333 -23.41 -12.33 -4.51
CA ASN A 333 -23.35 -13.71 -4.97
C ASN A 333 -22.14 -14.46 -4.40
N PRO A 334 -22.32 -15.36 -3.41
CA PRO A 334 -21.20 -16.02 -2.75
C PRO A 334 -20.51 -17.06 -3.65
N ASP A 335 -21.20 -17.59 -4.66
CA ASP A 335 -20.58 -18.48 -5.66
C ASP A 335 -19.54 -17.73 -6.49
N THR A 336 -19.84 -16.48 -6.88
CA THR A 336 -18.89 -15.61 -7.59
C THR A 336 -17.64 -15.37 -6.75
N VAL A 337 -17.79 -15.08 -5.44
CA VAL A 337 -16.65 -14.87 -4.53
C VAL A 337 -15.79 -16.13 -4.43
N LEU A 338 -16.42 -17.30 -4.29
CA LEU A 338 -15.72 -18.58 -4.23
C LEU A 338 -14.95 -18.88 -5.51
N ASP A 339 -15.55 -18.60 -6.68
CA ASP A 339 -14.90 -18.79 -7.96
C ASP A 339 -13.72 -17.84 -8.16
N ILE A 340 -13.85 -16.58 -7.71
CA ILE A 340 -12.73 -15.62 -7.68
C ILE A 340 -11.60 -16.15 -6.80
N VAL A 341 -11.88 -16.55 -5.56
CA VAL A 341 -10.86 -17.09 -4.63
C VAL A 341 -10.18 -18.34 -5.21
N ARG A 342 -10.94 -19.25 -5.83
CA ARG A 342 -10.39 -20.44 -6.50
C ARG A 342 -9.47 -20.10 -7.67
N LYS A 343 -9.78 -19.04 -8.43
CA LYS A 343 -8.90 -18.55 -9.49
C LYS A 343 -7.64 -17.93 -8.90
N ILE A 344 -7.76 -17.10 -7.87
CA ILE A 344 -6.63 -16.45 -7.21
C ILE A 344 -5.63 -17.49 -6.68
N LYS A 345 -6.11 -18.53 -6.00
CA LYS A 345 -5.24 -19.61 -5.46
C LYS A 345 -4.49 -20.42 -6.52
N LYS A 346 -4.87 -20.33 -7.79
CA LYS A 346 -4.17 -20.99 -8.90
C LYS A 346 -3.11 -20.09 -9.55
N LEU A 347 -3.08 -18.80 -9.21
CA LEU A 347 -2.11 -17.87 -9.77
C LEU A 347 -0.73 -18.05 -9.09
N PRO A 348 0.37 -17.82 -9.82
CA PRO A 348 1.69 -17.79 -9.22
C PRO A 348 1.84 -16.66 -8.18
N GLN A 349 2.37 -16.97 -7.00
CA GLN A 349 2.74 -15.96 -6.01
C GLN A 349 4.03 -15.20 -6.41
N PRO A 350 4.23 -13.96 -5.91
CA PRO A 350 3.35 -13.16 -5.04
C PRO A 350 2.16 -12.49 -5.74
N ILE A 351 1.05 -12.32 -5.00
CA ILE A 351 -0.24 -11.78 -5.48
C ILE A 351 -0.70 -10.60 -4.62
N VAL A 352 -1.13 -9.53 -5.27
CA VAL A 352 -1.90 -8.46 -4.64
C VAL A 352 -3.33 -8.46 -5.19
N ILE A 353 -4.31 -8.60 -4.30
CA ILE A 353 -5.72 -8.44 -4.61
C ILE A 353 -6.11 -7.06 -4.15
N HIS A 354 -6.78 -6.27 -4.98
CA HIS A 354 -7.26 -4.96 -4.54
C HIS A 354 -8.70 -4.68 -4.96
N ALA A 355 -9.33 -3.89 -4.11
CA ALA A 355 -10.65 -3.29 -4.29
C ALA A 355 -10.52 -1.79 -4.03
N PHE A 356 -11.50 -0.98 -4.41
CA PHE A 356 -11.41 0.46 -4.13
C PHE A 356 -11.19 0.76 -2.64
N PHE A 357 -11.94 0.08 -1.76
CA PHE A 357 -11.74 0.08 -0.32
C PHE A 357 -11.61 -1.33 0.25
N THR A 358 -10.77 -1.51 1.27
CA THR A 358 -10.72 -2.73 2.10
C THR A 358 -11.59 -2.59 3.34
N LYS A 359 -12.82 -2.11 3.16
CA LYS A 359 -13.82 -2.01 4.24
C LYS A 359 -15.15 -2.61 3.78
N GLY A 360 -15.93 -3.07 4.75
CA GLY A 360 -17.28 -3.59 4.52
C GLY A 360 -17.31 -4.97 3.86
N ILE A 361 -18.42 -5.23 3.16
CA ILE A 361 -18.81 -6.55 2.68
C ILE A 361 -17.76 -7.20 1.78
N MET A 362 -17.14 -6.44 0.88
CA MET A 362 -16.17 -6.99 -0.08
C MET A 362 -14.94 -7.58 0.62
N LYS A 363 -14.38 -6.86 1.60
CA LYS A 363 -13.26 -7.34 2.41
C LYS A 363 -13.63 -8.64 3.11
N GLU A 364 -14.71 -8.61 3.87
CA GLU A 364 -15.18 -9.76 4.66
C GLU A 364 -15.47 -10.96 3.77
N ALA A 365 -16.05 -10.74 2.59
CA ALA A 365 -16.37 -11.79 1.62
C ALA A 365 -15.12 -12.52 1.15
N ILE A 366 -14.10 -11.77 0.72
CA ILE A 366 -12.85 -12.35 0.24
C ILE A 366 -12.12 -13.02 1.40
N GLU A 367 -11.99 -12.37 2.55
CA GLU A 367 -11.27 -12.91 3.72
C GLU A 367 -11.88 -14.23 4.21
N LEU A 368 -13.19 -14.26 4.45
CA LEU A 368 -13.90 -15.46 4.91
C LEU A 368 -13.83 -16.59 3.87
N THR A 369 -14.06 -16.27 2.59
CA THR A 369 -14.06 -17.27 1.51
C THR A 369 -12.65 -17.81 1.26
N TYR A 370 -11.63 -16.96 1.33
CA TYR A 370 -10.23 -17.36 1.19
C TYR A 370 -9.79 -18.29 2.32
N LYS A 371 -10.18 -17.99 3.56
CA LYS A 371 -9.89 -18.82 4.72
C LYS A 371 -10.62 -20.17 4.68
N ASN A 372 -11.92 -20.15 4.39
CA ASN A 372 -12.78 -21.32 4.54
C ASN A 372 -12.91 -22.18 3.28
N GLN A 373 -12.53 -21.66 2.10
CA GLN A 373 -12.68 -22.33 0.80
C GLN A 373 -14.12 -22.74 0.48
N LYS A 374 -15.09 -21.97 0.98
CA LYS A 374 -16.53 -22.20 0.82
C LYS A 374 -17.26 -20.89 0.62
N GLN A 375 -18.45 -20.96 0.02
CA GLN A 375 -19.38 -19.84 -0.06
C GLN A 375 -19.57 -19.24 1.33
N SER A 376 -19.26 -17.96 1.48
CA SER A 376 -19.33 -17.27 2.77
C SER A 376 -20.35 -16.13 2.75
N LEU A 377 -20.80 -15.74 3.92
CA LEU A 377 -21.79 -14.71 4.22
C LEU A 377 -21.15 -13.71 5.18
N PRO A 378 -20.62 -12.60 4.66
CA PRO A 378 -20.16 -11.47 5.47
C PRO A 378 -21.18 -11.04 6.52
N PRO A 379 -20.80 -10.92 7.81
CA PRO A 379 -21.68 -10.37 8.84
C PRO A 379 -22.22 -8.99 8.50
N SER A 380 -21.42 -8.15 7.82
CA SER A 380 -21.83 -6.81 7.38
C SER A 380 -23.03 -6.79 6.42
N LEU A 381 -23.37 -7.91 5.76
CA LEU A 381 -24.59 -8.01 4.94
C LEU A 381 -25.89 -7.94 5.76
N PHE A 382 -25.82 -8.33 7.04
CA PHE A 382 -27.01 -8.55 7.88
C PHE A 382 -27.12 -7.53 9.02
N LEU A 383 -26.55 -6.34 8.85
CA LEU A 383 -26.66 -5.24 9.83
C LEU A 383 -28.06 -4.59 9.84
N GLU A 384 -28.80 -4.69 8.74
CA GLU A 384 -30.17 -4.19 8.63
C GLU A 384 -31.17 -5.24 9.10
N SER A 385 -32.13 -4.83 9.94
CA SER A 385 -33.19 -5.72 10.41
C SER A 385 -34.20 -6.05 9.30
N MET A 386 -34.69 -7.29 9.32
CA MET A 386 -35.93 -7.64 8.65
C MET A 386 -37.13 -7.15 9.49
N ALA A 387 -38.34 -7.17 8.92
CA ALA A 387 -39.57 -6.73 9.59
C ALA A 387 -39.81 -7.45 10.92
N ASN A 388 -39.43 -8.72 10.99
CA ASN A 388 -39.59 -9.53 12.19
C ASN A 388 -38.35 -9.59 13.08
N GLY A 389 -37.28 -8.83 12.81
CA GLY A 389 -36.09 -8.79 13.66
C GLY A 389 -34.76 -8.90 12.91
N LEU A 390 -33.66 -8.75 13.65
CA LEU A 390 -32.31 -8.76 13.10
C LEU A 390 -31.79 -10.20 12.89
N PRO A 391 -31.43 -10.60 11.65
CA PRO A 391 -30.76 -11.86 11.41
C PRO A 391 -29.38 -11.90 12.07
N THR A 392 -28.97 -13.07 12.54
CA THR A 392 -27.65 -13.28 13.15
C THR A 392 -26.85 -14.28 12.34
N VAL A 393 -25.63 -13.90 11.94
CA VAL A 393 -24.69 -14.82 11.31
C VAL A 393 -24.15 -15.78 12.37
N ILE A 394 -24.36 -17.08 12.17
CA ILE A 394 -23.99 -18.13 13.13
C ILE A 394 -22.64 -18.75 12.74
N SER A 395 -22.42 -18.92 11.44
CA SER A 395 -21.15 -19.39 10.89
C SER A 395 -20.91 -18.75 9.53
N SER A 396 -19.75 -18.98 8.94
CA SER A 396 -19.37 -18.35 7.67
C SER A 396 -20.38 -18.52 6.54
N ASN A 397 -21.25 -19.55 6.55
CA ASN A 397 -22.25 -19.78 5.51
C ASN A 397 -23.68 -19.95 6.05
N VAL A 398 -23.93 -19.63 7.32
CA VAL A 398 -25.24 -19.83 7.96
C VAL A 398 -25.67 -18.57 8.71
N VAL A 399 -26.91 -18.15 8.43
CA VAL A 399 -27.62 -17.10 9.15
C VAL A 399 -28.85 -17.70 9.80
N ALA A 400 -29.16 -17.27 11.02
CA ALA A 400 -30.39 -17.63 11.71
C ALA A 400 -31.18 -16.38 12.06
N GLY A 401 -32.50 -16.47 12.09
CA GLY A 401 -33.33 -15.34 12.45
C GLY A 401 -34.80 -15.71 12.58
N MET A 402 -35.65 -14.68 12.62
CA MET A 402 -37.10 -14.83 12.74
C MET A 402 -37.74 -15.21 11.39
N THR A 403 -39.05 -15.49 11.41
CA THR A 403 -39.77 -15.87 10.18
C THR A 403 -39.77 -14.69 9.20
N PRO A 404 -39.26 -14.85 7.96
CA PRO A 404 -39.28 -13.76 6.99
C PRO A 404 -40.69 -13.50 6.45
N LEU A 405 -40.95 -12.28 6.00
CA LEU A 405 -42.11 -11.93 5.18
C LEU A 405 -41.94 -12.45 3.75
N GLU A 406 -43.06 -12.57 3.02
CA GLU A 406 -43.05 -13.04 1.63
C GLU A 406 -42.19 -12.16 0.70
N SER A 407 -42.16 -10.84 0.93
CA SER A 407 -41.33 -9.91 0.18
C SER A 407 -39.83 -10.09 0.43
N GLU A 408 -39.45 -10.49 1.65
CA GLU A 408 -38.05 -10.52 2.11
C GLU A 408 -37.24 -11.68 1.52
N PHE A 409 -37.88 -12.75 1.03
CA PHE A 409 -37.17 -13.85 0.39
C PHE A 409 -36.32 -13.38 -0.79
N LYS A 410 -36.88 -12.55 -1.68
CA LYS A 410 -36.16 -12.02 -2.84
C LYS A 410 -35.40 -10.74 -2.50
N SER A 411 -36.06 -9.77 -1.87
CA SER A 411 -35.48 -8.42 -1.66
C SER A 411 -34.39 -8.39 -0.60
N TYR A 412 -34.42 -9.31 0.37
CA TYR A 412 -33.48 -9.33 1.48
C TYR A 412 -32.58 -10.57 1.46
N LEU A 413 -33.15 -11.78 1.53
CA LEU A 413 -32.36 -13.01 1.70
C LEU A 413 -31.58 -13.37 0.43
N TYR A 414 -32.25 -13.46 -0.72
CA TYR A 414 -31.61 -13.82 -1.99
C TYR A 414 -30.57 -12.78 -2.42
N SER A 415 -30.91 -11.48 -2.32
CA SER A 415 -30.01 -10.36 -2.63
C SER A 415 -28.77 -10.32 -1.75
N ARG A 416 -28.85 -10.83 -0.51
CA ARG A 416 -27.70 -10.97 0.42
C ARG A 416 -27.00 -12.32 0.33
N GLY A 417 -27.22 -13.06 -0.76
CA GLY A 417 -26.48 -14.28 -1.06
C GLY A 417 -26.99 -15.56 -0.41
N ILE A 418 -28.14 -15.55 0.27
CA ILE A 418 -28.77 -16.80 0.72
C ILE A 418 -29.24 -17.60 -0.50
N ARG A 419 -29.00 -18.91 -0.49
CA ARG A 419 -29.45 -19.83 -1.55
C ARG A 419 -30.35 -20.95 -1.03
N ASN A 420 -30.27 -21.25 0.27
CA ASN A 420 -31.05 -22.31 0.89
C ASN A 420 -31.77 -21.81 2.14
N ILE A 421 -32.98 -22.31 2.36
CA ILE A 421 -33.80 -22.10 3.54
C ILE A 421 -33.93 -23.42 4.30
N ALA A 422 -33.63 -23.41 5.59
CA ALA A 422 -33.95 -24.50 6.51
C ALA A 422 -35.03 -24.06 7.50
N PHE A 423 -36.21 -24.67 7.40
CA PHE A 423 -37.28 -24.49 8.37
C PHE A 423 -37.21 -25.59 9.43
N THR A 424 -37.15 -25.21 10.72
CA THR A 424 -37.02 -26.13 11.86
C THR A 424 -38.31 -26.30 12.68
N GLY A 425 -39.40 -25.62 12.31
CA GLY A 425 -40.67 -25.68 13.03
C GLY A 425 -41.62 -26.79 12.55
N ILE A 426 -42.85 -26.77 13.07
CA ILE A 426 -43.87 -27.79 12.76
C ILE A 426 -44.44 -27.56 11.33
N LYS A 427 -44.30 -28.56 10.46
CA LYS A 427 -44.65 -28.49 9.01
C LYS A 427 -46.13 -28.22 8.71
N LYS A 428 -47.06 -28.48 9.64
CA LYS A 428 -48.51 -28.55 9.35
C LYS A 428 -49.26 -27.21 9.21
N ALA A 429 -48.60 -26.05 9.36
CA ALA A 429 -49.29 -24.76 9.23
C ALA A 429 -49.44 -24.34 7.75
N LYS A 430 -50.67 -23.99 7.33
CA LYS A 430 -50.98 -23.45 5.98
C LYS A 430 -50.06 -22.29 5.59
N LYS A 431 -49.69 -21.44 6.56
CA LYS A 431 -48.76 -20.32 6.41
C LYS A 431 -47.39 -20.75 5.89
N ASN A 432 -46.87 -21.91 6.31
CA ASN A 432 -45.53 -22.37 5.93
C ASN A 432 -45.47 -22.79 4.46
N LYS A 433 -46.56 -23.36 3.92
CA LYS A 433 -46.65 -23.72 2.49
C LYS A 433 -46.61 -22.49 1.58
N ILE A 434 -47.20 -21.37 2.03
CA ILE A 434 -47.16 -20.09 1.32
C ILE A 434 -45.71 -19.57 1.29
N LEU A 435 -45.03 -19.57 2.44
CA LEU A 435 -43.63 -19.16 2.54
C LEU A 435 -42.69 -20.05 1.71
N GLU A 436 -42.89 -21.37 1.71
CA GLU A 436 -42.15 -22.32 0.89
C GLU A 436 -42.31 -21.99 -0.61
N THR A 437 -43.55 -21.78 -1.05
CA THR A 437 -43.85 -21.42 -2.45
C THR A 437 -43.16 -20.12 -2.83
N GLN A 438 -43.18 -19.12 -1.94
CA GLN A 438 -42.57 -17.82 -2.18
C GLN A 438 -41.03 -17.88 -2.18
N ALA A 439 -40.43 -18.68 -1.31
CA ALA A 439 -38.98 -18.92 -1.30
C ALA A 439 -38.52 -19.55 -2.62
N ILE A 440 -39.21 -20.59 -3.08
CA ILE A 440 -38.92 -21.27 -4.35
C ILE A 440 -39.10 -20.31 -5.53
N LYS A 441 -40.17 -19.51 -5.54
CA LYS A 441 -40.40 -18.46 -6.55
C LYS A 441 -39.29 -17.39 -6.56
N SER A 442 -38.65 -17.16 -5.41
CA SER A 442 -37.52 -16.25 -5.26
C SER A 442 -36.17 -16.88 -5.65
N GLY A 443 -36.15 -18.15 -6.08
CA GLY A 443 -34.95 -18.88 -6.47
C GLY A 443 -34.20 -19.54 -5.31
N LEU A 444 -34.83 -19.66 -4.14
CA LEU A 444 -34.24 -20.30 -2.96
C LEU A 444 -34.65 -21.77 -2.87
N LYS A 445 -33.73 -22.64 -2.47
CA LYS A 445 -34.03 -24.04 -2.16
C LYS A 445 -34.63 -24.13 -0.77
N TRP A 446 -35.78 -24.77 -0.62
CA TRP A 446 -36.43 -24.97 0.68
C TRP A 446 -36.21 -26.38 1.20
N ARG A 447 -35.85 -26.51 2.47
CA ARG A 447 -35.79 -27.80 3.17
C ARG A 447 -36.38 -27.69 4.57
N ASN A 448 -37.03 -28.78 4.98
CA ASN A 448 -37.55 -28.92 6.33
C ASN A 448 -36.64 -29.86 7.10
N PHE A 449 -36.11 -29.41 8.22
CA PHE A 449 -35.21 -30.20 9.06
C PHE A 449 -35.70 -30.19 10.50
N ASN A 450 -35.37 -31.21 11.26
CA ASN A 450 -35.31 -31.08 12.72
C ASN A 450 -33.93 -30.50 13.04
N LEU A 451 -33.84 -29.62 14.04
CA LEU A 451 -32.57 -28.99 14.43
C LEU A 451 -31.48 -30.05 14.76
N ASN A 452 -31.90 -31.19 15.30
CA ASN A 452 -31.01 -32.29 15.68
C ASN A 452 -30.70 -33.26 14.52
N ASN A 453 -31.16 -32.98 13.29
CA ASN A 453 -31.00 -33.88 12.16
C ASN A 453 -29.56 -33.83 11.59
N PRO A 454 -28.79 -34.94 11.58
CA PRO A 454 -27.45 -34.97 10.98
C PRO A 454 -27.43 -34.54 9.51
N ALA A 455 -28.51 -34.75 8.78
CA ALA A 455 -28.63 -34.32 7.38
C ALA A 455 -28.60 -32.79 7.23
N LEU A 456 -29.08 -32.01 8.22
CA LEU A 456 -28.97 -30.55 8.19
C LEU A 456 -27.51 -30.13 8.30
N LEU A 457 -26.76 -30.71 9.24
CA LEU A 457 -25.35 -30.40 9.43
C LEU A 457 -24.53 -30.77 8.18
N GLN A 458 -24.81 -31.93 7.59
CA GLN A 458 -24.16 -32.35 6.35
C GLN A 458 -24.50 -31.40 5.20
N ALA A 459 -25.76 -30.99 5.06
CA ALA A 459 -26.18 -30.03 4.03
C ALA A 459 -25.53 -28.66 4.24
N ILE A 460 -25.47 -28.15 5.46
CA ILE A 460 -24.75 -26.91 5.79
C ILE A 460 -23.28 -27.00 5.40
N LYS A 461 -22.62 -28.15 5.66
CA LYS A 461 -21.21 -28.33 5.33
C LYS A 461 -20.92 -28.37 3.83
N THR A 462 -21.90 -28.73 3.00
CA THR A 462 -21.69 -29.09 1.58
C THR A 462 -22.47 -28.25 0.57
N GLU A 463 -23.56 -27.59 0.97
CA GLU A 463 -24.54 -27.03 0.03
C GLU A 463 -24.68 -25.50 0.12
N GLY A 464 -23.58 -24.76 0.08
CA GLY A 464 -23.61 -23.29 -0.06
C GLY A 464 -24.16 -22.57 1.19
N THR A 465 -24.96 -21.53 0.99
CA THR A 465 -25.38 -20.58 2.04
C THR A 465 -26.81 -20.82 2.53
N TRP A 466 -27.01 -20.68 3.84
CA TRP A 466 -28.25 -21.07 4.52
C TRP A 466 -28.84 -19.95 5.36
N TYR A 467 -30.17 -19.83 5.32
CA TYR A 467 -30.96 -19.12 6.32
C TYR A 467 -31.84 -20.11 7.10
N ILE A 468 -31.74 -20.10 8.43
CA ILE A 468 -32.41 -21.03 9.32
C ILE A 468 -33.41 -20.29 10.21
N TYR A 469 -34.65 -20.79 10.30
CA TYR A 469 -35.64 -20.24 11.21
C TYR A 469 -36.69 -21.29 11.62
N GLY A 470 -37.47 -20.98 12.67
CA GLY A 470 -38.53 -21.83 13.20
C GLY A 470 -38.32 -22.26 14.64
N SER A 471 -37.07 -22.24 15.10
CA SER A 471 -36.65 -22.37 16.50
C SER A 471 -36.05 -21.05 16.99
N PRO A 472 -35.97 -20.81 18.31
CA PRO A 472 -35.24 -19.68 18.88
C PRO A 472 -33.79 -19.63 18.38
N VAL A 473 -33.30 -18.43 18.06
CA VAL A 473 -31.94 -18.24 17.50
C VAL A 473 -30.87 -18.80 18.43
N GLU A 474 -31.02 -18.65 19.75
CA GLU A 474 -30.07 -19.17 20.75
C GLU A 474 -29.97 -20.70 20.75
N GLU A 475 -31.07 -21.41 20.49
CA GLU A 475 -31.05 -22.88 20.36
C GLU A 475 -30.30 -23.30 19.10
N ILE A 476 -30.56 -22.61 17.97
CA ILE A 476 -29.85 -22.85 16.71
C ILE A 476 -28.35 -22.61 16.89
N LYS A 477 -27.99 -21.51 17.55
CA LYS A 477 -26.61 -21.09 17.79
C LYS A 477 -25.86 -22.10 18.66
N LYS A 478 -26.49 -22.55 19.74
CA LYS A 478 -25.95 -23.59 20.63
C LYS A 478 -25.69 -24.89 19.86
N GLU A 479 -26.69 -25.40 19.16
CA GLU A 479 -26.60 -26.69 18.46
C GLU A 479 -25.57 -26.68 17.33
N LEU A 480 -25.44 -25.56 16.61
CA LEU A 480 -24.48 -25.44 15.50
C LEU A 480 -23.06 -25.18 16.01
N ASN A 481 -22.86 -24.36 17.04
CA ASN A 481 -21.52 -24.09 17.57
C ASN A 481 -20.86 -25.36 18.11
N ASP A 482 -21.63 -26.20 18.82
CA ASP A 482 -21.12 -27.46 19.39
C ASP A 482 -20.68 -28.47 18.31
N LYS A 483 -21.11 -28.29 17.05
CA LYS A 483 -20.93 -29.28 15.97
C LYS A 483 -20.20 -28.78 14.72
N ILE A 484 -20.04 -27.46 14.56
CA ILE A 484 -19.39 -26.83 13.40
C ILE A 484 -18.02 -26.23 13.76
N VAL A 485 -17.78 -25.85 15.01
CA VAL A 485 -16.55 -25.14 15.43
C VAL A 485 -15.40 -26.12 15.79
N THR A 486 -15.68 -27.39 16.00
CA THR A 486 -14.66 -28.43 16.15
C THR A 486 -14.20 -28.90 14.76
N PRO A 487 -12.92 -28.68 14.38
CA PRO A 487 -12.37 -29.15 13.11
C PRO A 487 -12.39 -30.67 12.97
#